data_AF-A0A7V8ZM04-F1
#
_entry.id   AF-A0A7V8ZM04-F1
#
_cell.length_a   1.000
_cell.length_b   1.000
_cell.length_c   1.000
_cell.angle_alpha   90.00
_cell.angle_beta   90.00
_cell.angle_gamma   90.00
#
_symmetry.space_group_name_H-M   'P 1'
#
loop_
_entity.id
_entity.type
_entity.pdbx_description
1 polymer ?
#
loop_
_entity_poly.entity_id
_entity_poly.type
_entity_poly.pdbx_seq_one_letter_code
_entity_poly.pdbx_strand_id
1 'polypeptide(L)'
;LERGDGTRAARVGTRAEPEDLDGYLLGLLLDQLASAERLKALGIRDDGDAHAYAFSLRPHERLGILRTLAAELLAADPDPPPALRG
;
A
#
# COMPACT_ATOMS: atom_id res chain seq x y z
N LEU A 1 15.25 -37.82 -11.25
CA LEU A 1 15.38 -37.20 -9.91
C LEU A 1 15.04 -35.72 -10.07
N GLU A 2 13.75 -35.43 -9.92
CA GLU A 2 13.19 -34.09 -10.00
C GLU A 2 13.58 -33.28 -8.76
N ARG A 3 14.04 -32.05 -8.94
CA ARG A 3 14.01 -31.03 -7.88
C ARG A 3 13.08 -29.93 -8.36
N GLY A 4 11.79 -30.13 -8.09
CA GLY A 4 10.85 -29.03 -8.07
C GLY A 4 11.21 -28.16 -6.87
N ASP A 5 11.84 -27.02 -7.14
CA ASP A 5 11.96 -25.94 -6.17
C ASP A 5 10.59 -25.26 -6.13
N GLY A 6 9.65 -25.97 -5.51
CA GLY A 6 8.33 -25.47 -5.23
C GLY A 6 8.49 -24.36 -4.21
N THR A 7 8.59 -23.13 -4.71
CA THR A 7 8.40 -21.90 -3.94
C THR A 7 7.16 -22.12 -3.09
N ARG A 8 7.40 -22.47 -1.83
CA ARG A 8 6.44 -22.48 -0.75
C ARG A 8 6.20 -21.01 -0.43
N ALA A 9 5.68 -20.26 -1.42
CA ALA A 9 4.94 -19.05 -1.18
C ALA A 9 3.88 -19.51 -0.19
N ALA A 10 4.11 -19.17 1.07
CA ALA A 10 3.19 -19.44 2.14
C ALA A 10 1.84 -18.99 1.59
N ARG A 11 0.92 -19.95 1.42
CA ARG A 11 -0.48 -19.60 1.23
C ARG A 11 -0.83 -18.90 2.53
N VAL A 12 -0.69 -17.58 2.57
CA VAL A 12 -1.22 -16.73 3.62
C VAL A 12 -2.72 -16.75 3.40
N GLY A 13 -3.30 -17.90 3.70
CA GLY A 13 -4.72 -18.11 3.94
C GLY A 13 -4.97 -17.86 5.43
N THR A 14 -4.49 -16.74 5.94
CA THR A 14 -4.95 -16.19 7.19
C THR A 14 -5.99 -15.18 6.80
N ARG A 15 -7.21 -15.28 7.32
CA ARG A 15 -8.25 -14.27 7.10
C ARG A 15 -7.71 -12.96 7.67
N ALA A 16 -7.10 -12.14 6.82
CA ALA A 16 -6.58 -10.84 7.21
C ALA A 16 -7.74 -9.99 7.70
N GLU A 17 -7.57 -9.35 8.86
CA GLU A 17 -8.57 -8.41 9.33
C GLU A 17 -8.61 -7.20 8.37
N PRO A 18 -9.73 -6.48 8.27
CA PRO A 18 -9.82 -5.31 7.38
C PRO A 18 -8.67 -4.32 7.59
N GLU A 19 -8.25 -4.12 8.84
CA GLU A 19 -7.16 -3.22 9.20
C GLU A 19 -5.77 -3.69 8.71
N ASP A 20 -5.59 -5.01 8.56
CA ASP A 20 -4.38 -5.60 7.99
C ASP A 20 -4.34 -5.37 6.48
N LEU A 21 -5.50 -5.45 5.81
CA LEU A 21 -5.63 -5.14 4.39
C LEU A 21 -5.35 -3.65 4.13
N ASP A 22 -5.81 -2.75 5.00
CA ASP A 22 -5.49 -1.32 4.92
C ASP A 22 -3.99 -1.07 5.07
N GLY A 23 -3.33 -1.76 6.01
CA GLY A 23 -1.88 -1.67 6.19
C GLY A 23 -1.11 -2.21 4.99
N TYR A 24 -1.54 -3.33 4.43
CA TYR A 24 -0.98 -3.90 3.21
C TYR A 24 -1.13 -2.93 2.02
N LEU A 25 -2.34 -2.41 1.78
CA LEU A 25 -2.62 -1.47 0.70
C LEU A 25 -1.80 -0.18 0.85
N LEU A 26 -1.68 0.36 2.06
CA LEU A 26 -0.90 1.57 2.28
C LEU A 26 0.58 1.35 1.94
N GLY A 27 1.18 0.24 2.39
CA GLY A 27 2.57 -0.08 2.04
C GLY A 27 2.76 -0.20 0.52
N LEU A 28 1.83 -0.86 -0.17
CA LEU A 28 1.87 -1.02 -1.63
C LEU A 28 1.78 0.32 -2.37
N LEU A 29 0.87 1.20 -1.96
CA LEU A 29 0.70 2.52 -2.60
C LEU A 29 1.90 3.43 -2.32
N LEU A 30 2.50 3.34 -1.14
CA LEU A 30 3.71 4.08 -0.84
C LEU A 30 4.86 3.64 -1.76
N ASP A 31 5.09 2.34 -1.90
CA ASP A 31 6.12 1.80 -2.79
C ASP A 31 5.92 2.19 -4.25
N GLN A 32 4.68 2.11 -4.75
CA GLN A 32 4.40 2.30 -6.18
C GLN A 32 4.20 3.76 -6.60
N LEU A 33 3.63 4.60 -5.74
CA LEU A 33 3.04 5.87 -6.15
C LEU A 33 3.56 7.07 -5.34
N ALA A 34 4.17 6.86 -4.18
CA ALA A 34 4.70 7.99 -3.43
C ALA A 34 5.91 8.61 -4.15
N SER A 35 5.97 9.95 -4.13
CA SER A 35 7.14 10.65 -4.65
C SER A 35 8.40 10.29 -3.86
N ALA A 36 9.57 10.35 -4.50
CA ALA A 36 10.84 10.12 -3.85
C ALA A 36 11.08 11.06 -2.65
N GLU A 37 10.56 12.29 -2.71
CA GLU A 37 10.62 13.25 -1.60
C GLU A 37 9.80 12.77 -0.40
N ARG A 38 8.57 12.28 -0.64
CA ARG A 38 7.71 11.72 0.42
C ARG A 38 8.36 10.47 1.02
N LEU A 39 8.86 9.56 0.20
CA LEU A 39 9.55 8.35 0.69
C LEU A 39 10.74 8.72 1.58
N LYS A 40 11.56 9.67 1.14
CA LYS A 40 12.69 10.19 1.92
C LYS A 40 12.25 10.82 3.24
N ALA A 41 11.18 11.62 3.25
CA ALA A 41 10.66 12.26 4.47
C ALA A 41 10.13 11.24 5.48
N LEU A 42 9.63 10.09 5.00
CA LEU A 42 9.15 8.98 5.81
C LEU A 42 10.25 7.98 6.19
N GLY A 43 11.47 8.15 5.67
CA GLY A 43 12.58 7.22 5.90
C GLY A 43 12.41 5.87 5.19
N ILE A 44 11.57 5.80 4.16
CA ILE A 44 11.30 4.58 3.38
C ILE A 44 12.33 4.46 2.26
N ARG A 45 13.07 3.35 2.22
CA ARG A 45 14.13 3.11 1.23
C ARG A 45 13.78 1.98 0.25
N ASP A 46 12.95 1.05 0.67
CA ASP A 46 12.52 -0.11 -0.08
C ASP A 46 11.07 -0.50 0.27
N ASP A 47 10.56 -1.51 -0.41
CA ASP A 47 9.22 -2.07 -0.24
C ASP A 47 8.98 -2.57 1.19
N GLY A 48 10.01 -3.19 1.79
CA GLY A 48 10.00 -3.64 3.17
C GLY A 48 9.79 -2.49 4.16
N ASP A 49 10.54 -1.40 4.01
CA ASP A 49 10.40 -0.19 4.82
C ASP A 49 9.00 0.43 4.64
N ALA A 50 8.42 0.38 3.43
CA ALA A 50 7.09 0.93 3.16
C ALA A 50 5.99 0.18 3.92
N HIS A 51 6.04 -1.15 3.90
CA HIS A 51 5.13 -1.97 4.70
C HIS A 51 5.37 -1.82 6.20
N ALA A 52 6.64 -1.78 6.65
CA ALA A 52 6.96 -1.55 8.05
C ALA A 52 6.40 -0.22 8.57
N TYR A 53 6.54 0.85 7.77
CA TYR A 53 5.94 2.14 8.06
C TYR A 53 4.41 2.03 8.16
N ALA A 54 3.74 1.44 7.17
CA ALA A 54 2.28 1.31 7.17
C ALA A 54 1.74 0.55 8.39
N PHE A 55 2.41 -0.54 8.80
CA PHE A 55 2.03 -1.32 9.98
C PHE A 55 2.40 -0.66 11.31
N SER A 56 3.33 0.30 11.33
CA SER A 56 3.65 1.10 12.54
C SER A 56 2.54 2.07 12.94
N LEU A 57 1.66 2.43 12.00
CA LEU A 57 0.54 3.36 12.21
C LEU A 57 -0.65 2.66 12.86
N ARG A 58 -1.46 3.44 13.59
CA ARG A 58 -2.76 2.97 14.08
C ARG A 58 -3.74 2.83 12.91
N PRO A 59 -4.73 1.91 13.00
CA PRO A 59 -5.68 1.67 11.90
C PRO A 59 -6.35 2.93 11.35
N HIS A 60 -6.79 3.85 12.22
CA HIS A 60 -7.44 5.08 11.77
C HIS A 60 -6.49 6.08 11.09
N GLU A 61 -5.18 6.03 11.40
CA GLU A 61 -4.15 6.85 10.75
C GLU A 61 -3.91 6.34 9.32
N ARG A 62 -3.90 5.01 9.13
CA ARG A 62 -3.75 4.38 7.80
C ARG A 62 -4.84 4.85 6.84
N LEU A 63 -6.11 4.82 7.29
CA LEU A 63 -7.25 5.28 6.48
C LEU A 63 -7.15 6.75 6.10
N GLY A 64 -6.66 7.61 7.01
CA GLY A 64 -6.44 9.03 6.70
C GLY A 64 -5.44 9.20 5.55
N ILE A 65 -4.30 8.51 5.63
CA ILE A 65 -3.26 8.59 4.59
C ILE A 65 -3.74 7.97 3.27
N LEU A 66 -4.41 6.81 3.31
CA LEU A 66 -4.99 6.17 2.13
C LEU A 66 -5.94 7.10 1.38
N ARG A 67 -6.79 7.83 2.11
CA ARG A 67 -7.71 8.81 1.51
C ARG A 67 -6.97 10.00 0.90
N THR A 68 -5.90 10.48 1.54
CA THR A 68 -5.04 11.52 0.95
C THR A 68 -4.40 11.05 -0.34
N LEU A 69 -3.81 9.85 -0.36
CA LEU A 69 -3.22 9.27 -1.57
C LEU A 69 -4.27 9.05 -2.66
N ALA A 70 -5.46 8.57 -2.32
CA ALA A 70 -6.56 8.40 -3.27
C ALA A 70 -7.01 9.73 -3.88
N ALA A 71 -7.06 10.80 -3.10
CA ALA A 71 -7.39 12.14 -3.61
C ALA A 71 -6.32 12.67 -4.57
N GLU A 72 -5.03 12.44 -4.27
CA GLU A 72 -3.94 12.79 -5.17
C GLU A 72 -4.01 12.01 -6.49
N LEU A 73 -4.30 10.71 -6.44
CA LEU A 73 -4.48 9.88 -7.63
C LEU A 73 -5.67 10.33 -8.47
N LEU A 74 -6.81 10.59 -7.82
CA LEU A 74 -8.00 11.09 -8.49
C LEU A 74 -7.74 12.44 -9.17
N ALA A 75 -6.97 13.33 -8.54
CA ALA A 75 -6.63 14.63 -9.13
C ALA A 75 -5.68 14.50 -10.34
N ALA A 76 -4.89 13.44 -10.40
CA ALA A 76 -3.98 13.14 -11.51
C ALA A 76 -4.63 12.28 -12.61
N ASP A 77 -5.82 11.73 -12.38
CA ASP A 77 -6.53 10.87 -13.32
C ASP A 77 -7.09 11.71 -14.48
N PRO A 78 -6.67 11.49 -15.74
CA PRO A 78 -7.20 12.21 -16.89
C PRO A 78 -8.64 11.80 -17.27
N ASP A 79 -9.15 10.67 -16.76
CA ASP A 79 -10.50 10.16 -17.06
C ASP A 79 -11.15 9.55 -15.79
N PRO A 80 -11.38 10.36 -14.74
CA PRO A 80 -11.88 9.84 -13.47
C PRO A 80 -13.27 9.21 -13.64
N PRO A 81 -13.71 8.29 -12.75
CA PRO A 81 -15.04 7.69 -12.84
C PRO A 81 -16.16 8.74 -12.88
N PRO A 82 -17.24 8.56 -13.68
CA PRO A 82 -18.31 9.56 -13.79
C PRO A 82 -18.94 9.98 -12.46
N ALA A 83 -19.01 9.08 -11.48
CA ALA A 83 -19.52 9.38 -10.14
C ALA A 83 -18.64 10.36 -9.33
N LEU A 84 -17.41 10.60 -9.79
CA LEU A 84 -16.40 11.47 -9.16
C LEU A 84 -16.03 12.67 -10.04
N ARG A 85 -16.62 12.79 -11.23
CA ARG A 85 -16.55 14.01 -12.06
C ARG A 85 -17.49 15.02 -11.41
N GLY A 86 -16.93 16.05 -10.78
CA GLY A 86 -17.70 17.12 -10.11
C GLY A 86 -18.68 17.83 -11.03
#